data_AF-A0A3G2L802-F1
#
_entry.id   AF-A0A3G2L802-F1
#
_cell.length_a   1.000
_cell.length_b   1.000
_cell.length_c   1.000
_cell.angle_alpha   90.00
_cell.angle_beta   90.00
_cell.angle_gamma   90.00
#
_symmetry.space_group_name_H-M   'P 1'
#
loop_
_entity.id
_entity.type
_entity.pdbx_description
1 polymer ?
#
loop_
_entity_poly.entity_id
_entity_poly.type
_entity_poly.pdbx_seq_one_letter_code
_entity_poly.pdbx_strand_id
1 'polypeptide(L)'
;MINRIMYLSLSFLTFVIVIAGLLFYLLNSEKEIKKVTVVDIVDDPLADYSEGRRLFNINCAACHRSGGISDPDLLVRLDSKMERTYFHLFITKQDSLIKNGDKYQTEIGSYADFSHLAIAHTFKNLDSVDTRNIYNYIIAAKSR
;
A
#
# COMPACT_ATOMS: atom_id res chain seq x y z
N MET A 1 -38.58 -31.55 37.63
CA MET A 1 -38.54 -31.68 36.15
C MET A 1 -38.43 -30.33 35.44
N ILE A 2 -39.13 -29.30 35.93
CA ILE A 2 -39.18 -27.93 35.36
C ILE A 2 -37.79 -27.25 35.25
N ASN A 3 -36.94 -27.32 36.28
CA ASN A 3 -35.63 -26.65 36.24
C ASN A 3 -34.70 -27.23 35.16
N ARG A 4 -34.75 -28.55 34.90
CA ARG A 4 -33.95 -29.19 33.85
C ARG A 4 -34.37 -28.73 32.44
N ILE A 5 -35.67 -28.58 32.22
CA ILE A 5 -36.23 -28.08 30.96
C ILE A 5 -35.83 -26.61 30.76
N MET A 6 -35.85 -25.81 31.84
CA MET A 6 -35.42 -24.41 31.82
C MET A 6 -33.94 -24.25 31.46
N TYR A 7 -33.04 -25.03 32.07
CA TYR A 7 -31.60 -24.99 31.72
C TYR A 7 -31.32 -25.46 30.29
N LEU A 8 -32.05 -26.48 29.80
CA LEU A 8 -31.93 -26.93 28.40
C LEU A 8 -32.38 -25.84 27.42
N SER A 9 -33.49 -25.14 27.72
CA SER A 9 -33.97 -24.03 26.89
C SER A 9 -33.02 -22.83 26.89
N LEU A 10 -32.40 -22.52 28.03
CA LEU A 10 -31.46 -21.41 28.16
C LEU A 10 -30.14 -21.69 27.42
N SER A 11 -29.61 -22.91 27.55
CA SER A 11 -28.41 -23.33 26.81
C SER A 11 -28.64 -23.31 25.30
N PHE A 12 -29.81 -23.76 24.84
CA PHE A 12 -30.17 -23.71 23.42
C PHE A 12 -30.22 -22.27 22.91
N LEU A 13 -30.81 -21.34 23.67
CA LEU A 13 -30.87 -19.92 23.31
C LEU A 13 -29.47 -19.30 23.21
N THR A 14 -28.58 -19.58 24.16
CA THR A 14 -27.20 -19.06 24.11
C THR A 14 -26.42 -19.61 22.93
N PHE A 15 -26.64 -20.87 22.58
CA PHE A 15 -25.98 -21.51 21.44
C PHE A 15 -26.41 -20.89 20.11
N VAL A 16 -27.71 -20.59 19.96
CA VAL A 16 -28.26 -19.90 18.78
C VAL A 16 -27.69 -18.49 18.64
N ILE A 17 -27.55 -17.74 19.74
CA ILE A 17 -26.99 -16.38 19.72
C ILE A 17 -25.51 -16.39 19.29
N VAL A 18 -24.71 -17.33 19.82
CA VAL A 18 -23.29 -17.44 19.45
C VAL A 18 -23.12 -17.82 17.97
N ILE A 19 -23.92 -18.78 17.48
CA ILE A 19 -23.88 -19.17 16.07
C ILE A 19 -24.31 -18.02 15.16
N ALA A 20 -25.37 -17.29 15.51
CA ALA A 20 -25.82 -16.13 14.74
C ALA A 20 -24.76 -15.02 14.72
N GLY A 21 -24.08 -14.77 15.84
CA GLY A 21 -22.98 -13.80 15.93
C GLY A 21 -21.77 -14.22 15.09
N LEU A 22 -21.40 -15.49 15.11
CA LEU A 22 -20.31 -16.03 14.29
C LEU A 22 -20.64 -15.96 12.80
N LEU A 23 -21.86 -16.35 12.42
CA LEU A 23 -22.34 -16.24 11.03
C LEU A 23 -22.37 -14.79 10.57
N PHE A 24 -22.86 -13.87 11.40
CA PHE A 24 -22.86 -12.43 11.08
C PHE A 24 -21.44 -11.88 10.91
N TYR A 25 -20.49 -12.31 11.75
CA TYR A 25 -19.08 -11.94 11.63
C TYR A 25 -18.46 -12.48 10.33
N LEU A 26 -18.70 -13.74 10.00
CA LEU A 26 -18.20 -14.35 8.76
C LEU A 26 -18.83 -13.72 7.51
N LEU A 27 -20.13 -13.42 7.53
CA LEU A 27 -20.84 -12.75 6.43
C LEU A 27 -20.42 -11.28 6.28
N ASN A 28 -20.05 -10.59 7.37
CA ASN A 28 -19.53 -9.23 7.30
C ASN A 28 -18.02 -9.17 7.00
N SER A 29 -17.27 -10.24 7.24
CA SER A 29 -15.84 -10.32 6.89
C SER A 29 -15.61 -10.26 5.37
N GLU A 30 -16.60 -10.62 4.55
CA GLU A 30 -16.54 -10.47 3.09
C GLU A 30 -16.72 -9.00 2.64
N LYS A 31 -17.32 -8.16 3.51
CA LYS A 31 -17.70 -6.78 3.16
C LYS A 31 -16.54 -5.79 3.23
N GLU A 32 -15.45 -6.13 3.92
CA GLU A 32 -14.21 -5.32 3.90
C GLU A 32 -13.28 -5.68 2.72
N ILE A 33 -13.58 -6.73 1.95
CA ILE A 33 -12.94 -7.02 0.65
C ILE A 33 -13.92 -6.69 -0.48
N LYS A 34 -14.56 -5.52 -0.46
CA LYS A 34 -15.30 -5.05 -1.64
C LYS A 34 -15.38 -3.52 -1.71
N LYS A 35 -14.30 -2.90 -2.23
CA LYS A 35 -14.31 -2.08 -3.45
C LYS A 35 -12.90 -1.54 -3.78
N VAL A 36 -11.93 -2.42 -4.02
CA VAL A 36 -10.96 -2.12 -5.07
C VAL A 36 -11.65 -2.57 -6.35
N THR A 37 -12.42 -1.67 -6.94
CA THR A 37 -12.96 -1.90 -8.27
C THR A 37 -11.78 -2.07 -9.21
N VAL A 38 -11.60 -3.30 -9.70
CA VAL A 38 -10.87 -3.65 -10.93
C VAL A 38 -11.71 -3.15 -12.13
N VAL A 39 -12.15 -1.90 -12.05
CA VAL A 39 -12.88 -1.14 -13.08
C VAL A 39 -12.31 0.25 -12.94
N ASP A 40 -11.21 0.44 -13.66
CA ASP A 40 -10.63 1.69 -14.21
C ASP A 40 -9.17 1.44 -14.61
N ILE A 41 -8.85 0.22 -15.08
CA ILE A 41 -7.74 0.01 -16.03
C ILE A 41 -8.31 0.32 -17.41
N VAL A 42 -8.76 1.56 -17.60
CA VAL A 42 -8.62 2.17 -18.91
C VAL A 42 -7.27 2.84 -18.81
N ASP A 43 -6.26 2.21 -19.40
CA ASP A 43 -5.03 2.90 -19.78
C ASP A 43 -5.47 4.03 -20.72
N ASP A 44 -5.80 5.19 -20.15
CA ASP A 44 -5.74 6.43 -20.89
C ASP A 44 -4.26 6.84 -20.87
N PRO A 45 -3.53 6.71 -22.01
CA PRO A 45 -2.12 7.03 -22.08
C PRO A 45 -1.85 8.53 -21.85
N LEU A 46 -2.92 9.34 -21.82
CA LEU A 46 -2.92 10.78 -21.65
C LEU A 46 -3.66 11.22 -20.38
N ALA A 47 -4.07 10.29 -19.50
CA ALA A 47 -4.59 10.62 -18.18
C ALA A 47 -3.64 11.61 -17.53
N ASP A 48 -4.14 12.82 -17.31
CA ASP A 48 -3.35 13.97 -16.93
C ASP A 48 -2.46 13.62 -15.73
N TYR A 49 -1.16 13.44 -16.00
CA TYR A 49 -0.18 13.17 -14.96
C TYR A 49 -0.07 14.34 -13.96
N SER A 50 -0.89 15.40 -14.07
CA SER A 50 -0.97 16.51 -13.13
C SER A 50 -1.15 16.06 -11.70
N GLU A 51 -1.99 15.07 -11.41
CA GLU A 51 -2.20 14.64 -10.03
C GLU A 51 -0.99 13.89 -9.49
N GLY A 52 -0.42 12.98 -10.29
CA GLY A 52 0.85 12.31 -9.95
C GLY A 52 2.00 13.32 -9.78
N ARG A 53 2.07 14.33 -10.64
CA ARG A 53 3.05 15.43 -10.57
C ARG A 53 2.85 16.30 -9.34
N ARG A 54 1.60 16.64 -8.99
CA ARG A 54 1.25 17.43 -7.81
C ARG A 54 1.67 16.68 -6.55
N LEU A 55 1.29 15.42 -6.44
CA LEU A 55 1.66 14.55 -5.32
C LEU A 55 3.17 14.36 -5.23
N PHE A 56 3.85 14.14 -6.36
CA PHE A 56 5.31 14.05 -6.41
C PHE A 56 5.99 15.33 -5.92
N ASN A 57 5.52 16.50 -6.36
CA ASN A 57 6.09 17.78 -5.95
C ASN A 57 5.92 18.04 -4.46
N ILE A 58 4.81 17.60 -3.86
CA ILE A 58 4.55 17.75 -2.43
C ILE A 58 5.40 16.80 -1.59
N ASN A 59 5.52 15.53 -2.01
CA ASN A 59 6.04 14.47 -1.14
C ASN A 59 7.46 14.01 -1.50
N CYS A 60 7.88 14.13 -2.77
CA CYS A 60 9.08 13.47 -3.29
C CYS A 60 10.15 14.45 -3.80
N ALA A 61 9.73 15.59 -4.35
CA ALA A 61 10.63 16.55 -5.01
C ALA A 61 11.63 17.23 -4.07
N ALA A 62 11.39 17.22 -2.76
CA ALA A 62 12.35 17.71 -1.78
C ALA A 62 13.70 16.97 -1.87
N CYS A 63 13.66 15.67 -2.16
CA CYS A 63 14.85 14.82 -2.27
C CYS A 63 15.18 14.48 -3.73
N HIS A 64 14.18 14.20 -4.57
CA HIS A 64 14.36 13.65 -5.93
C HIS A 64 14.32 14.67 -7.08
N ARG A 65 14.44 15.97 -6.79
CA ARG A 65 14.64 16.98 -7.83
C ARG A 65 16.05 16.90 -8.41
N SER A 66 16.27 17.49 -9.60
CA SER A 66 17.62 17.68 -10.14
C SER A 66 18.49 18.45 -9.12
N GLY A 67 19.67 17.90 -8.80
CA GLY A 67 20.55 18.41 -7.75
C GLY A 67 20.02 18.24 -6.32
N GLY A 68 19.05 17.34 -6.12
CA GLY A 68 18.50 16.96 -4.82
C GLY A 68 19.39 15.99 -4.04
N ILE A 69 18.93 15.59 -2.85
CA ILE A 69 19.67 14.73 -1.90
C ILE A 69 19.83 13.31 -2.43
N SER A 70 18.82 12.80 -3.14
CA SER A 70 18.82 11.50 -3.79
C SER A 70 18.70 11.71 -5.29
N ASP A 71 19.71 11.27 -6.04
CA ASP A 71 19.82 11.49 -7.47
C ASP A 71 18.55 11.00 -8.22
N PRO A 72 17.98 11.80 -9.16
CA PRO A 72 16.93 11.35 -10.07
C PRO A 72 17.22 10.01 -10.77
N ASP A 73 18.48 9.58 -10.91
CA ASP A 73 18.87 8.27 -11.45
C ASP A 73 18.22 7.05 -10.76
N LEU A 74 17.84 7.17 -9.48
CA LEU A 74 17.09 6.11 -8.79
C LEU A 74 15.67 5.96 -9.34
N LEU A 75 15.03 7.06 -9.70
CA LEU A 75 13.69 7.07 -10.27
C LEU A 75 13.69 6.60 -11.73
N VAL A 76 14.79 6.87 -12.46
CA VAL A 76 14.97 6.40 -13.86
C VAL A 76 14.89 4.88 -13.98
N ARG A 77 15.29 4.14 -12.94
CA ARG A 77 15.27 2.66 -12.94
C ARG A 77 14.07 2.06 -12.20
N LEU A 78 13.09 2.86 -11.79
CA LEU A 78 12.01 2.42 -10.90
C LEU A 78 11.27 1.18 -11.41
N ASP A 79 10.82 1.19 -12.66
CA ASP A 79 10.13 0.10 -13.36
C ASP A 79 10.98 -1.17 -13.50
N SER A 80 12.30 -1.02 -13.67
CA SER A 80 13.24 -2.16 -13.74
C SER A 80 13.59 -2.74 -12.37
N LYS A 81 13.24 -2.05 -11.28
CA LYS A 81 13.68 -2.39 -9.91
C LYS A 81 12.54 -2.85 -9.02
N MET A 82 11.33 -2.33 -9.20
CA MET A 82 10.19 -2.78 -8.43
C MET A 82 8.89 -2.69 -9.21
N GLU A 83 8.05 -3.71 -9.00
CA GLU A 83 6.69 -3.68 -9.50
C GLU A 83 5.86 -2.60 -8.79
N ARG A 84 4.88 -2.05 -9.51
CA ARG A 84 3.96 -1.02 -9.03
C ARG A 84 3.30 -1.37 -7.67
N THR A 85 2.94 -2.62 -7.46
CA THR A 85 2.32 -3.09 -6.21
C THR A 85 3.29 -3.02 -5.04
N TYR A 86 4.56 -3.35 -5.27
CA TYR A 86 5.61 -3.21 -4.28
C TYR A 86 5.96 -1.74 -4.02
N PHE A 87 5.91 -0.87 -5.04
CA PHE A 87 6.15 0.57 -4.87
C PHE A 87 5.27 1.19 -3.78
N HIS A 88 3.99 0.84 -3.71
CA HIS A 88 3.11 1.29 -2.63
C HIS A 88 3.64 0.89 -1.24
N LEU A 89 4.04 -0.36 -1.06
CA LEU A 89 4.61 -0.87 0.20
C LEU A 89 5.93 -0.16 0.53
N PHE A 90 6.79 0.03 -0.47
CA PHE A 90 8.07 0.71 -0.31
C PHE A 90 7.91 2.12 0.24
N ILE A 91 7.00 2.92 -0.33
CA ILE A 91 6.86 4.33 0.07
C ILE A 91 6.06 4.54 1.36
N THR A 92 5.14 3.62 1.69
CA THR A 92 4.26 3.76 2.86
C THR A 92 4.72 2.96 4.09
N LYS A 93 5.64 2.00 3.92
CA LYS A 93 6.05 1.05 4.99
C LYS A 93 7.56 0.77 5.01
N GLN A 94 8.41 1.69 4.54
CA GLN A 94 9.86 1.47 4.46
C GLN A 94 10.48 1.05 5.80
N ASP A 95 10.08 1.68 6.91
CA ASP A 95 10.59 1.34 8.25
C ASP A 95 10.32 -0.13 8.61
N SER A 96 9.16 -0.66 8.21
CA SER A 96 8.80 -2.05 8.45
C SER A 96 9.58 -3.00 7.55
N LEU A 97 9.81 -2.61 6.29
CA LEU A 97 10.61 -3.38 5.33
C LEU A 97 12.08 -3.47 5.77
N ILE A 98 12.66 -2.37 6.28
CA ILE A 98 14.00 -2.34 6.88
C ILE A 98 14.09 -3.28 8.07
N LYS A 99 13.14 -3.17 9.01
CA LYS A 99 13.11 -4.01 10.22
C LYS A 99 13.03 -5.51 9.89
N ASN A 100 12.33 -5.86 8.82
CA ASN A 100 12.09 -7.25 8.43
C ASN A 100 13.13 -7.80 7.44
N GLY A 101 14.17 -7.03 7.10
CA GLY A 101 15.23 -7.48 6.18
C GLY A 101 14.72 -7.76 4.77
N ASP A 102 13.78 -6.93 4.28
CA ASP A 102 13.21 -7.12 2.94
C ASP A 102 14.28 -7.11 1.84
N LYS A 103 14.12 -8.01 0.86
CA LYS A 103 15.08 -8.21 -0.23
C LYS A 103 15.35 -6.93 -1.03
N TYR A 104 14.31 -6.16 -1.36
CA TYR A 104 14.49 -4.93 -2.14
C TYR A 104 15.13 -3.82 -1.29
N GLN A 105 14.91 -3.83 0.03
CA GLN A 105 15.64 -2.95 0.94
C GLN A 105 17.12 -3.29 1.01
N THR A 106 17.48 -4.58 0.98
CA THR A 106 18.88 -5.01 0.95
C THR A 106 19.54 -4.66 -0.38
N GLU A 107 18.84 -4.85 -1.52
CA GLU A 107 19.35 -4.50 -2.85
C GLU A 107 19.44 -2.98 -3.10
N ILE A 108 18.50 -2.18 -2.59
CA ILE A 108 18.52 -0.71 -2.70
C ILE A 108 19.48 -0.10 -1.67
N GLY A 109 19.51 -0.63 -0.44
CA GLY A 109 20.35 -0.19 0.65
C GLY A 109 21.83 -0.57 0.53
N SER A 110 22.16 -1.59 -0.30
CA SER A 110 23.54 -1.97 -0.60
C SER A 110 24.18 -1.19 -1.75
N TYR A 111 23.47 -0.25 -2.39
CA TYR A 111 24.09 0.61 -3.39
C TYR A 111 25.17 1.45 -2.71
N ALA A 112 26.44 1.09 -2.97
CA ALA A 112 27.63 1.69 -2.39
C ALA A 112 27.67 3.23 -2.53
N ASP A 113 26.97 3.80 -3.51
CA ASP A 113 26.90 5.24 -3.77
C ASP A 113 25.96 5.99 -2.81
N PHE A 114 24.95 5.31 -2.24
CA PHE A 114 23.98 5.96 -1.35
C PHE A 114 24.37 5.90 0.12
N SER A 115 25.49 5.26 0.52
CA SER A 115 26.09 5.39 1.87
C SER A 115 25.09 5.32 3.05
N HIS A 116 24.08 4.44 3.00
CA HIS A 116 22.97 4.39 3.98
C HIS A 116 22.08 5.65 4.07
N LEU A 117 22.28 6.64 3.20
CA LEU A 117 21.43 7.81 2.94
C LEU A 117 20.22 7.49 2.04
N ALA A 118 19.85 6.22 1.85
CA ALA A 118 18.49 5.91 1.48
C ALA A 118 17.59 6.33 2.66
N ILE A 119 17.28 7.63 2.70
CA ILE A 119 16.56 8.35 3.75
C ILE A 119 15.28 7.59 4.02
N ALA A 120 15.15 7.03 5.22
CA ALA A 120 13.94 6.37 5.67
C ALA A 120 12.76 7.33 5.53
N HIS A 121 11.81 6.99 4.67
CA HIS A 121 10.59 7.73 4.42
C HIS A 121 9.37 6.81 4.61
N THR A 122 8.34 7.34 5.26
CA THR A 122 7.09 6.63 5.49
C THR A 122 5.94 7.61 5.29
N PHE A 123 5.40 7.65 4.06
CA PHE A 123 4.33 8.58 3.68
C PHE A 123 2.95 8.02 4.06
N LYS A 124 2.57 8.15 5.32
CA LYS A 124 1.31 7.59 5.86
C LYS A 124 0.04 8.26 5.29
N ASN A 125 0.19 9.42 4.66
CA ASN A 125 -0.90 10.18 4.06
C ASN A 125 -1.22 9.76 2.61
N LEU A 126 -0.48 8.84 2.02
CA LEU A 126 -0.68 8.39 0.65
C LEU A 126 -1.37 7.03 0.62
N ASP A 127 -2.46 6.93 -0.15
CA ASP A 127 -3.16 5.66 -0.37
C ASP A 127 -2.71 4.94 -1.65
N SER A 128 -3.33 3.80 -1.96
CA SER A 128 -2.98 3.00 -3.14
C SER A 128 -3.26 3.73 -4.47
N VAL A 129 -4.20 4.69 -4.50
CA VAL A 129 -4.48 5.51 -5.68
C VAL A 129 -3.42 6.59 -5.84
N ASP A 130 -3.07 7.29 -4.75
CA ASP A 130 -2.02 8.31 -4.74
C ASP A 130 -0.68 7.74 -5.19
N THR A 131 -0.29 6.61 -4.59
CA THR A 131 0.96 5.92 -4.91
C THR A 131 1.01 5.43 -6.36
N ARG A 132 -0.13 5.00 -6.91
CA ARG A 132 -0.26 4.63 -8.33
C ARG A 132 -0.10 5.84 -9.26
N ASN A 133 -0.73 6.98 -8.91
CA ASN A 133 -0.62 8.21 -9.69
C ASN A 133 0.82 8.72 -9.71
N ILE A 134 1.52 8.68 -8.57
CA ILE A 134 2.95 9.01 -8.47
C ILE A 134 3.78 8.08 -9.35
N TYR A 135 3.58 6.76 -9.26
CA TYR A 135 4.30 5.79 -10.07
C TYR A 135 4.13 6.08 -11.57
N ASN A 136 2.88 6.26 -12.03
CA ASN A 136 2.58 6.57 -13.43
C ASN A 136 3.28 7.86 -13.89
N TYR A 137 3.27 8.91 -13.07
CA TYR A 137 3.98 10.15 -13.39
C TYR A 137 5.50 9.92 -13.52
N ILE A 138 6.12 9.17 -12.60
CA ILE A 138 7.56 8.90 -12.65
C ILE A 138 7.93 8.14 -13.93
N ILE A 139 7.18 7.10 -14.27
CA ILE A 139 7.41 6.30 -15.48
C ILE A 139 7.22 7.16 -16.74
N ALA A 140 6.19 7.99 -16.80
CA ALA A 140 5.94 8.86 -17.94
C ALA A 140 6.97 9.99 -18.08
N ALA A 141 7.46 10.53 -16.97
CA ALA A 141 8.48 11.58 -16.95
C ALA A 141 9.86 11.06 -17.40
N LYS A 142 10.15 9.77 -17.18
CA LYS A 142 11.35 9.08 -17.69
C LYS A 142 11.37 8.98 -19.22
N SER A 143 10.20 8.84 -19.85
CA SER A 143 10.08 8.63 -21.31
C SER A 143 10.24 9.90 -22.15
N ARG A 144 10.70 11.01 -21.55
CA ARG A 144 10.89 12.32 -22.19
C ARG A 144 12.36 12.72 -22.11
#